data_AF-L8J9Z0-F1
#
_entry.id   AF-L8J9Z0-F1
#
_cell.length_a   1.000
_cell.length_b   1.000
_cell.length_c   1.000
_cell.angle_alpha   90.00
_cell.angle_beta   90.00
_cell.angle_gamma   90.00
#
_symmetry.space_group_name_H-M   'P 1'
#
loop_
_entity.id
_entity.type
_entity.pdbx_description
1 polymer ?
#
loop_
_entity_poly.entity_id
_entity_poly.type
_entity_poly.pdbx_seq_one_letter_code
_entity_poly.pdbx_strand_id
1 'polypeptide(L)'
;MEVFKNALSSTDGFGICMYDEAEKESHVFHIGTRVTIEDFDTSAQDGSLIVTVYGHENFRIHTLHENTEGFLFAEYESIPLWPEVEIKMDQQELADKLKQMFNKHPELNELNQQKQFNNLSWLCQRWLEILPVPACDKQALINTTSCQNTYDYLMSIMQETH
;
A
#
# COMPACT_ATOMS: atom_id res chain seq x y z
N MET A 1 -18.99 -12.45 -1.63
CA MET A 1 -18.45 -13.72 -2.21
C MET A 1 -18.31 -13.67 -3.72
N GLU A 2 -19.19 -13.00 -4.49
CA GLU A 2 -19.03 -12.96 -5.97
C GLU A 2 -17.84 -12.14 -6.46
N VAL A 3 -17.53 -10.98 -5.85
CA VAL A 3 -16.29 -10.24 -6.15
C VAL A 3 -15.06 -11.12 -5.95
N PHE A 4 -15.03 -11.89 -4.85
CA PHE A 4 -13.94 -12.82 -4.60
C PHE A 4 -13.89 -13.95 -5.63
N LYS A 5 -15.03 -14.53 -6.01
CA LYS A 5 -15.09 -15.55 -7.07
C LYS A 5 -14.67 -15.01 -8.45
N ASN A 6 -15.04 -13.78 -8.76
CA ASN A 6 -14.62 -13.09 -9.99
C ASN A 6 -13.14 -12.72 -9.95
N ALA A 7 -12.62 -12.32 -8.79
CA ALA A 7 -11.20 -12.09 -8.58
C ALA A 7 -10.38 -13.39 -8.67
N LEU A 8 -10.92 -14.52 -8.20
CA LEU A 8 -10.29 -15.84 -8.34
C LEU A 8 -10.23 -16.33 -9.79
N SER A 9 -11.19 -15.91 -10.64
CA SER A 9 -11.23 -16.31 -12.05
C SER A 9 -10.56 -15.30 -12.99
N SER A 10 -10.27 -14.09 -12.51
CA SER A 10 -9.63 -13.02 -13.27
C SER A 10 -8.12 -12.99 -13.04
N THR A 11 -7.35 -12.95 -14.13
CA THR A 11 -5.90 -12.72 -14.07
C THR A 11 -5.53 -11.27 -13.79
N ASP A 12 -6.46 -10.34 -13.98
CA ASP A 12 -6.19 -8.89 -13.91
C ASP A 12 -6.21 -8.36 -12.47
N GLY A 13 -6.78 -9.13 -11.53
CA GLY A 13 -6.87 -8.78 -10.12
C GLY A 13 -8.03 -7.84 -9.81
N PHE A 14 -7.96 -7.15 -8.66
CA PHE A 14 -8.95 -6.17 -8.21
C PHE A 14 -8.28 -5.03 -7.43
N GLY A 15 -9.02 -3.94 -7.19
CA GLY A 15 -8.52 -2.78 -6.44
C GLY A 15 -8.81 -2.87 -4.94
N ILE A 16 -7.81 -2.56 -4.12
CA ILE A 16 -8.00 -2.28 -2.68
C ILE A 16 -7.79 -0.79 -2.45
N CYS A 17 -8.75 -0.16 -1.77
CA CYS A 17 -8.71 1.26 -1.45
C CYS A 17 -8.75 1.47 0.06
N MET A 18 -8.14 2.55 0.52
CA MET A 18 -8.27 2.98 1.91
C MET A 18 -9.68 3.53 2.13
N TYR A 19 -10.26 3.24 3.29
CA TYR A 19 -11.58 3.74 3.67
C TYR A 19 -11.48 5.20 4.15
N ASP A 20 -12.39 6.04 3.67
CA ASP A 20 -12.56 7.43 4.10
C ASP A 20 -13.85 7.58 4.90
N GLU A 21 -13.72 7.74 6.21
CA GLU A 21 -14.86 7.95 7.12
C GLU A 21 -15.58 9.30 6.88
N ALA A 22 -14.90 10.28 6.27
CA ALA A 22 -15.45 11.61 6.05
C ALA A 22 -16.26 11.72 4.74
N GLU A 23 -15.92 10.91 3.73
CA GLU A 23 -16.68 10.85 2.49
C GLU A 23 -18.03 10.18 2.70
N LYS A 24 -19.10 10.72 2.11
CA LYS A 24 -20.47 10.27 2.40
C LYS A 24 -21.05 9.28 1.39
N GLU A 25 -20.50 9.25 0.18
CA GLU A 25 -21.05 8.47 -0.92
C GLU A 25 -20.28 7.17 -1.13
N SER A 26 -18.96 7.25 -1.33
CA SER A 26 -18.14 6.09 -1.66
C SER A 26 -17.37 5.51 -0.47
N HIS A 27 -17.15 6.32 0.57
CA HIS A 27 -16.28 6.03 1.71
C HIS A 27 -14.89 5.48 1.33
N VAL A 28 -14.34 5.84 0.17
CA VAL A 28 -13.01 5.40 -0.25
C VAL A 28 -12.18 6.57 -0.76
N PHE A 29 -10.89 6.54 -0.46
CA PHE A 29 -9.94 7.45 -1.05
C PHE A 29 -9.67 7.12 -2.52
N HIS A 30 -9.27 8.12 -3.30
CA HIS A 30 -9.12 8.01 -4.75
C HIS A 30 -7.88 7.23 -5.21
N ILE A 31 -6.87 7.01 -4.35
CA ILE A 31 -5.74 6.14 -4.69
C ILE A 31 -5.95 4.77 -4.07
N GLY A 32 -6.01 3.76 -4.93
CA GLY A 32 -6.00 2.36 -4.57
C GLY A 32 -4.76 1.64 -5.07
N THR A 33 -4.61 0.38 -4.67
CA THR A 33 -3.57 -0.53 -5.13
C THR A 33 -4.23 -1.71 -5.83
N ARG A 34 -3.76 -2.03 -7.04
CA ARG A 34 -4.21 -3.24 -7.74
C ARG A 34 -3.56 -4.45 -7.10
N VAL A 35 -4.34 -5.48 -6.82
CA VAL A 35 -3.87 -6.70 -6.16
C VAL A 35 -4.31 -7.96 -6.89
N THR A 36 -3.51 -9.02 -6.76
CA THR A 36 -3.89 -10.40 -7.13
C THR A 36 -4.00 -11.27 -5.88
N ILE A 37 -4.80 -12.33 -5.95
CA ILE A 37 -4.89 -13.32 -4.87
C ILE A 37 -3.74 -14.29 -5.03
N GLU A 38 -2.88 -14.39 -4.02
CA GLU A 38 -1.78 -15.36 -3.98
C GLU A 38 -2.20 -16.65 -3.26
N ASP A 39 -2.98 -16.49 -2.18
CA ASP A 39 -3.45 -17.60 -1.37
C ASP A 39 -4.75 -17.22 -0.64
N PHE A 40 -5.53 -18.22 -0.23
CA PHE A 40 -6.68 -18.01 0.63
C PHE A 40 -6.92 -19.23 1.54
N ASP A 41 -7.31 -18.95 2.77
CA ASP A 41 -7.61 -19.96 3.77
C ASP A 41 -8.89 -19.59 4.54
N THR A 42 -9.44 -20.53 5.30
CA THR A 42 -10.55 -20.30 6.20
C THR A 42 -10.06 -20.32 7.64
N SER A 43 -10.28 -19.22 8.36
CA SER A 43 -9.98 -19.10 9.78
C SER A 43 -10.65 -20.22 10.56
N ALA A 44 -9.83 -21.00 11.28
CA ALA A 44 -10.31 -22.09 12.12
C ALA A 44 -11.12 -21.61 13.35
N GLN A 45 -11.08 -20.30 13.66
CA GLN A 45 -11.74 -19.74 14.85
C GLN A 45 -13.22 -19.43 14.61
N ASP A 46 -13.54 -18.85 13.45
CA ASP A 46 -14.85 -18.28 13.14
C ASP A 46 -15.35 -18.61 11.73
N GLY A 47 -14.55 -19.32 10.92
CA GLY A 47 -14.88 -19.64 9.53
C GLY A 47 -14.73 -18.44 8.57
N SER A 48 -14.11 -17.34 9.02
CA SER A 48 -13.85 -16.18 8.17
C SER A 48 -12.85 -16.51 7.06
N LEU A 49 -13.06 -15.96 5.87
CA LEU A 49 -12.12 -16.09 4.77
C LEU A 49 -10.91 -15.17 4.99
N ILE A 50 -9.72 -15.75 5.00
CA ILE A 50 -8.44 -15.04 5.04
C ILE A 50 -7.85 -15.07 3.64
N VAL A 51 -7.49 -13.91 3.09
CA VAL A 51 -6.96 -13.79 1.73
C VAL A 51 -5.58 -13.15 1.80
N THR A 52 -4.59 -13.83 1.23
CA THR A 52 -3.27 -13.28 0.98
C THR A 52 -3.26 -12.67 -0.41
N VAL A 53 -2.89 -11.40 -0.50
CA VAL A 53 -2.84 -10.68 -1.77
C VAL A 53 -1.44 -10.15 -2.05
N TYR A 54 -1.10 -10.02 -3.33
CA TYR A 54 0.09 -9.33 -3.78
C TYR A 54 -0.29 -7.97 -4.37
N GLY A 55 0.28 -6.89 -3.85
CA GLY A 55 0.10 -5.54 -4.37
C GLY A 55 1.04 -5.26 -5.54
N HIS A 56 0.48 -4.73 -6.63
CA HIS A 56 1.23 -4.43 -7.86
C HIS A 56 1.48 -2.93 -7.98
N GLU A 57 0.65 -2.22 -8.74
CA GLU A 57 0.73 -0.78 -8.95
C GLU A 57 -0.42 -0.03 -8.26
N ASN A 58 -0.15 1.24 -7.95
CA ASN A 58 -1.20 2.15 -7.52
C ASN A 58 -1.98 2.67 -8.72
N PHE A 59 -3.25 2.97 -8.51
CA PHE A 59 -4.11 3.60 -9.50
C PHE A 59 -4.88 4.76 -8.88
N ARG A 60 -5.31 5.69 -9.72
CA ARG A 60 -6.20 6.79 -9.35
C ARG A 60 -7.58 6.54 -9.94
N ILE A 61 -8.60 6.58 -9.08
CA ILE A 61 -10.00 6.49 -9.45
C ILE A 61 -10.46 7.83 -10.04
N HIS A 62 -11.05 7.79 -11.23
CA HIS A 62 -11.75 8.94 -11.84
C HIS A 62 -13.22 8.96 -11.49
N THR A 63 -13.86 7.79 -11.59
CA THR A 63 -15.28 7.60 -11.31
C THR A 63 -15.47 6.27 -10.60
N LEU A 64 -16.43 6.24 -9.69
CA LEU A 64 -16.82 5.05 -8.94
C LEU A 64 -18.32 4.85 -9.08
N HIS A 65 -18.74 3.63 -9.36
CA HIS A 65 -20.13 3.26 -9.54
C HIS A 65 -20.43 1.98 -8.78
N GLU A 66 -21.55 1.99 -8.04
CA GLU A 66 -22.08 0.81 -7.38
C GLU A 66 -23.13 0.15 -8.29
N ASN A 67 -22.98 -1.15 -8.53
CA ASN A 67 -24.01 -1.90 -9.25
C ASN A 67 -25.21 -2.23 -8.33
N THR A 68 -26.25 -2.83 -8.89
CA THR A 68 -27.47 -3.20 -8.13
C THR A 68 -27.25 -4.24 -7.03
N GLU A 69 -26.09 -4.89 -6.99
CA GLU A 69 -25.70 -5.92 -6.02
C GLU A 69 -24.76 -5.39 -4.93
N GLY A 70 -24.44 -4.10 -4.97
CA GLY A 70 -23.57 -3.44 -3.99
C GLY A 70 -22.08 -3.53 -4.30
N PHE A 71 -21.71 -3.87 -5.53
CA PHE A 71 -20.31 -3.95 -5.95
C PHE A 71 -19.83 -2.65 -6.55
N LEU A 72 -18.65 -2.20 -6.11
CA LEU A 72 -17.98 -1.01 -6.60
C LEU A 72 -17.14 -1.33 -7.84
N PHE A 73 -17.36 -0.56 -8.90
CA PHE A 73 -16.58 -0.56 -10.14
C PHE A 73 -16.01 0.84 -10.36
N ALA A 74 -14.77 0.91 -10.84
CA ALA A 74 -14.08 2.18 -11.05
C ALA A 74 -13.56 2.31 -12.48
N GLU A 75 -13.68 3.51 -13.06
CA GLU A 75 -12.77 3.94 -14.13
C GLU A 75 -11.54 4.54 -13.46
N TYR A 76 -10.35 4.10 -13.89
CA TYR A 76 -9.10 4.47 -13.24
C TYR A 76 -7.96 4.67 -14.24
N GLU A 77 -6.93 5.37 -13.79
CA GLU A 77 -5.63 5.46 -14.46
C GLU A 77 -4.54 4.86 -13.56
N SER A 78 -3.57 4.15 -14.14
CA SER A 78 -2.39 3.70 -13.40
C SER A 78 -1.52 4.88 -12.99
N ILE A 79 -1.04 4.87 -11.76
CA ILE A 79 -0.06 5.84 -11.26
C ILE A 79 1.33 5.28 -11.53
N PRO A 80 2.22 6.02 -12.22
CA PRO A 80 3.60 5.57 -12.43
C PRO A 80 4.33 5.35 -11.10
N LEU A 81 5.19 4.33 -11.06
CA LEU A 81 6.10 4.14 -9.95
C LEU A 81 7.00 5.37 -9.78
N TRP A 82 7.36 5.68 -8.54
CA TRP A 82 8.39 6.67 -8.29
C TRP A 82 9.69 6.26 -9.00
N PRO A 83 10.41 7.20 -9.62
CA PRO A 83 11.74 6.93 -10.16
C PRO A 83 12.63 6.31 -9.09
N GLU A 84 13.47 5.34 -9.46
CA GLU A 84 14.46 4.82 -8.53
C GLU A 84 15.46 5.93 -8.17
N VAL A 85 15.68 6.13 -6.87
CA VAL A 85 16.62 7.12 -6.35
C VAL A 85 17.61 6.40 -5.47
N GLU A 86 18.89 6.46 -5.80
CA GLU A 86 19.93 5.88 -4.95
C GLU A 86 20.03 6.67 -3.63
N ILE A 87 20.16 5.94 -2.52
CA ILE A 87 20.29 6.53 -1.20
C ILE A 87 21.62 7.29 -1.06
N LYS A 88 21.58 8.46 -0.43
CA LYS A 88 22.79 9.22 -0.06
C LYS A 88 23.30 8.84 1.31
N MET A 89 24.55 9.20 1.62
CA MET A 89 25.20 8.85 2.89
C MET A 89 24.44 9.37 4.12
N ASP A 90 23.87 10.57 4.03
CA ASP A 90 23.05 11.20 5.07
C ASP A 90 21.65 10.59 5.21
N GLN A 91 21.24 9.74 4.26
CA GLN A 91 19.95 9.04 4.25
C GLN A 91 20.05 7.60 4.76
N GLN A 92 21.28 7.09 4.97
CA GLN A 92 21.54 5.69 5.34
C GLN A 92 20.83 5.25 6.62
N GLU A 93 20.59 6.20 7.54
CA GLU A 93 19.85 5.97 8.78
C GLU A 93 18.46 5.36 8.52
N LEU A 94 17.76 5.79 7.46
CA LEU A 94 16.43 5.28 7.11
C LEU A 94 16.45 3.79 6.78
N ALA A 95 17.47 3.34 6.03
CA ALA A 95 17.66 1.94 5.68
C ALA A 95 18.04 1.10 6.90
N ASP A 96 18.89 1.63 7.77
CA ASP A 96 19.36 0.90 8.94
C ASP A 96 18.26 0.73 9.99
N LYS A 97 17.39 1.74 10.18
CA LYS A 97 16.18 1.59 10.99
C LYS A 97 15.23 0.54 10.42
N LEU A 98 15.08 0.47 9.09
CA LEU A 98 14.21 -0.53 8.47
C LEU A 98 14.76 -1.95 8.68
N LYS A 99 16.07 -2.16 8.55
CA LYS A 99 16.72 -3.44 8.88
C LYS A 99 16.47 -3.84 10.34
N GLN A 100 16.56 -2.88 11.27
CA GLN A 100 16.25 -3.14 12.67
C GLN A 100 14.78 -3.52 12.88
N MET A 101 13.86 -2.85 12.17
CA MET A 101 12.44 -3.19 12.20
C MET A 101 12.20 -4.62 11.73
N PHE A 102 12.79 -5.01 10.60
CA PHE A 102 12.71 -6.37 10.05
C PHE A 102 13.34 -7.43 10.97
N ASN A 103 14.42 -7.09 11.69
CA ASN A 103 15.00 -8.01 12.67
C ASN A 103 14.09 -8.21 13.89
N LYS A 104 13.34 -7.18 14.29
CA LYS A 104 12.38 -7.26 15.41
C LYS A 104 11.07 -7.95 15.00
N HIS A 105 10.70 -7.82 13.73
CA HIS A 105 9.46 -8.32 13.14
C HIS A 105 9.77 -9.15 11.89
N PRO A 106 10.24 -10.41 12.04
CA PRO A 106 10.61 -11.28 10.92
C PRO A 106 9.48 -11.50 9.91
N GLU A 107 8.22 -11.45 10.36
CA GLU A 107 7.05 -11.53 9.49
C GLU A 107 7.02 -10.43 8.42
N LEU A 108 7.40 -9.20 8.76
CA LEU A 108 7.49 -8.08 7.80
C LEU A 108 8.65 -8.27 6.81
N ASN A 109 9.71 -8.92 7.28
CA ASN A 109 10.89 -9.22 6.47
C ASN A 109 10.60 -10.28 5.40
N GLU A 110 9.74 -11.24 5.71
CA GLU A 110 9.33 -12.34 4.81
C GLU A 110 8.40 -11.87 3.69
N LEU A 111 7.57 -10.85 3.93
CA LEU A 111 6.70 -10.24 2.91
C LEU A 111 7.46 -9.63 1.73
N ASN A 112 8.76 -9.33 1.90
CA ASN A 112 9.57 -8.62 0.91
C ASN A 112 10.70 -9.50 0.36
N GLN A 113 10.47 -10.13 -0.79
CA GLN A 113 11.46 -11.03 -1.40
C GLN A 113 12.69 -10.30 -1.96
N GLN A 114 12.50 -9.12 -2.57
CA GLN A 114 13.58 -8.31 -3.14
C GLN A 114 13.77 -7.02 -2.35
N LYS A 115 14.72 -7.03 -1.42
CA LYS A 115 15.03 -5.88 -0.57
C LYS A 115 15.97 -4.92 -1.28
N GLN A 116 15.56 -3.66 -1.44
CA GLN A 116 16.36 -2.63 -2.12
C GLN A 116 16.79 -1.55 -1.12
N PHE A 117 17.62 -1.90 -0.13
CA PHE A 117 18.06 -0.96 0.92
C PHE A 117 18.88 0.24 0.42
N ASN A 118 19.33 0.20 -0.84
CA ASN A 118 20.04 1.31 -1.48
C ASN A 118 19.12 2.16 -2.38
N ASN A 119 17.82 1.86 -2.44
CA ASN A 119 16.81 2.58 -3.22
C ASN A 119 15.90 3.36 -2.27
N LEU A 120 16.02 4.68 -2.26
CA LEU A 120 15.24 5.58 -1.42
C LEU A 120 13.74 5.49 -1.69
N SER A 121 13.35 5.35 -2.96
CA SER A 121 11.94 5.21 -3.35
C SER A 121 11.32 3.94 -2.79
N TRP A 122 12.08 2.84 -2.79
CA TRP A 122 11.65 1.58 -2.18
C TRP A 122 11.55 1.69 -0.66
N LEU A 123 12.54 2.31 0.00
CA LEU A 123 12.53 2.53 1.44
C LEU A 123 11.31 3.35 1.89
N CYS A 124 11.00 4.43 1.17
CA CYS A 124 9.84 5.28 1.46
C CYS A 124 8.52 4.49 1.40
N GLN A 125 8.35 3.64 0.38
CA GLN A 125 7.14 2.80 0.25
C GLN A 125 7.00 1.80 1.41
N ARG A 126 8.09 1.11 1.78
CA ARG A 126 8.08 0.16 2.91
C ARG A 126 7.75 0.84 4.24
N TRP A 127 8.30 2.03 4.47
CA TRP A 127 7.98 2.79 5.68
C TRP A 127 6.54 3.26 5.70
N LEU A 128 5.97 3.68 4.56
CA LEU A 128 4.54 4.00 4.50
C LEU A 128 3.68 2.79 4.81
N GLU A 129 4.03 1.58 4.38
CA GLU A 129 3.27 0.36 4.73
C GLU A 129 3.30 0.05 6.23
N ILE A 130 4.46 0.24 6.87
CA ILE A 130 4.69 -0.15 8.27
C ILE A 130 4.15 0.88 9.25
N LEU A 131 4.28 2.17 8.95
CA LEU A 131 3.92 3.22 9.89
C LEU A 131 2.41 3.44 9.96
N PRO A 132 1.87 3.75 11.16
CA PRO A 132 0.46 4.10 11.33
C PRO A 132 0.18 5.55 10.89
N VAL A 133 0.43 5.84 9.61
CA VAL A 133 0.16 7.15 8.99
C VAL A 133 -1.35 7.27 8.73
N PRO A 134 -2.00 8.39 9.11
CA PRO A 134 -3.39 8.65 8.77
C PRO A 134 -3.64 8.47 7.26
N ALA A 135 -4.78 7.87 6.89
CA ALA A 135 -5.06 7.53 5.50
C ALA A 135 -4.99 8.77 4.58
N CYS A 136 -5.49 9.93 5.02
CA CYS A 136 -5.41 11.18 4.27
C CYS A 136 -3.97 11.60 3.96
N ASP A 137 -3.06 11.49 4.94
CA ASP A 137 -1.66 11.87 4.79
C ASP A 137 -0.95 10.86 3.89
N LYS A 138 -1.21 9.56 4.08
CA LYS A 138 -0.67 8.50 3.23
C LYS A 138 -1.09 8.70 1.77
N GLN A 139 -2.35 9.08 1.52
CA GLN A 139 -2.85 9.41 0.18
C GLN A 139 -2.13 10.61 -0.41
N ALA A 140 -1.93 11.69 0.35
CA ALA A 140 -1.20 12.86 -0.10
C ALA A 140 0.27 12.54 -0.44
N LEU A 141 0.92 11.71 0.38
CA LEU A 141 2.32 11.30 0.19
C LEU A 141 2.50 10.40 -1.05
N ILE A 142 1.62 9.42 -1.23
CA ILE A 142 1.63 8.51 -2.40
C ILE A 142 1.28 9.27 -3.69
N ASN A 143 0.44 10.31 -3.62
CA ASN A 143 0.01 11.10 -4.76
C ASN A 143 1.06 12.11 -5.26
N THR A 144 2.32 11.69 -5.30
CA THR A 144 3.46 12.53 -5.71
C THR A 144 4.24 11.85 -6.81
N THR A 145 4.98 12.64 -7.60
CA THR A 145 5.78 12.11 -8.73
C THR A 145 7.12 11.53 -8.29
N SER A 146 7.52 11.72 -7.03
CA SER A 146 8.77 11.22 -6.47
C SER A 146 8.65 10.94 -4.97
N CYS A 147 9.57 10.13 -4.44
CA CYS A 147 9.58 9.79 -3.03
C CYS A 147 9.98 10.94 -2.09
N GLN A 148 10.38 12.11 -2.60
CA GLN A 148 11.01 13.16 -1.80
C GLN A 148 10.12 13.66 -0.66
N ASN A 149 8.84 13.93 -0.95
CA ASN A 149 7.89 14.38 0.08
C ASN A 149 7.70 13.33 1.17
N THR A 150 7.68 12.05 0.78
CA THR A 150 7.60 10.93 1.73
C THR A 150 8.86 10.85 2.56
N TYR A 151 10.03 10.97 1.95
CA TYR A 151 11.30 11.00 2.68
C TYR A 151 11.33 12.14 3.70
N ASP A 152 10.97 13.36 3.32
CA ASP A 152 10.98 14.52 4.21
C ASP A 152 10.03 14.32 5.40
N TYR A 153 8.83 13.76 5.15
CA TYR A 153 7.87 13.37 6.19
C TYR A 153 8.42 12.29 7.13
N LEU A 154 9.06 11.24 6.59
CA LEU A 154 9.66 10.19 7.40
C LEU A 154 10.77 10.74 8.29
N MET A 155 11.60 11.66 7.77
CA MET A 155 12.66 12.28 8.54
C MET A 155 12.14 13.19 9.64
N SER A 156 11.04 13.93 9.42
CA SER A 156 10.45 14.76 10.48
C SER A 156 10.00 13.88 11.66
N ILE A 157 9.33 12.76 11.39
CA ILE A 157 8.90 11.82 12.44
C ILE A 157 10.09 11.18 13.15
N MET A 158 11.13 10.78 12.41
CA MET A 158 12.30 10.12 12.99
C MET A 158 13.15 11.05 13.86
N GLN A 159 13.13 12.36 13.60
CA GLN A 159 13.82 13.39 14.38
C GLN A 159 13.01 13.87 15.59
N GLU A 160 11.67 13.75 15.55
CA GLU A 160 10.76 14.09 16.64
C GLU A 160 10.76 13.09 17.81
N THR A 161 11.71 12.15 17.84
CA THR A 161 11.87 11.23 18.98
C THR A 161 12.42 11.98 20.20
N HIS A 162 11.52 12.62 20.96
CA HIS A 162 11.77 13.13 22.32
C HIS A 162 11.50 12.06 23.38
#